data_AF-A0A841Q2C5-F1
#
_entry.id   AF-A0A841Q2C5-F1
#
_cell.length_a   1.000
_cell.length_b   1.000
_cell.length_c   1.000
_cell.angle_alpha   90.00
_cell.angle_beta   90.00
_cell.angle_gamma   90.00
#
_symmetry.space_group_name_H-M   'P 1'
#
loop_
_entity.id
_entity.type
_entity.pdbx_description
1 polymer ?
#
loop_
_entity_poly.entity_id
_entity_poly.type
_entity_poly.pdbx_seq_one_letter_code
_entity_poly.pdbx_strand_id
1 'polypeptide(L)'
;MKKILMTATSVLLALTVFSANTDLADASVSDVIDEAKSHLGVPYQFGGTTPSGFDCSGYLVYIFNQTTDETLPRTAAQQSNYGESISKSDLQKGDLVFFNTRGSGVGHSGMYIGGGEFIHSSASQGISIADIDDPYYWGDRYVGAQRVLEENNKEKVKSETFEPLPDGEYHDVRKSFFAYHEITQLGKDGIINGYRDGTYKPNNQLSRGQAASLLANALDLDTSSTNAPFVDVSPNNHHAGAITAVAEEGLFTGNTDNEFMPADPMTRGHTANVFYHAFDLGGYAYDGSFDDVSDSHQFSRHIDALAGAGITTGNKDGDYEPGRATTRAHFAVFLYESLNL
;
A
#
# COMPACT_ATOMS: atom_id res chain seq x y z
N MET A 1 11.56 -27.54 49.33
CA MET A 1 12.46 -28.45 48.60
C MET A 1 11.88 -28.55 47.18
N LYS A 2 12.51 -28.19 46.07
CA LYS A 2 13.92 -28.11 45.66
C LYS A 2 14.19 -26.76 44.96
N LYS A 3 15.36 -26.18 45.21
CA LYS A 3 15.92 -25.07 44.45
C LYS A 3 16.57 -25.67 43.19
N ILE A 4 16.28 -25.12 42.01
CA ILE A 4 17.06 -25.42 40.80
C ILE A 4 17.92 -24.19 40.52
N LEU A 5 19.22 -24.43 40.57
CA LEU A 5 20.32 -23.49 40.44
C LEU A 5 20.60 -23.31 38.93
N MET A 6 20.33 -22.12 38.38
CA MET A 6 20.80 -21.73 37.05
C MET A 6 22.30 -21.41 37.15
N THR A 7 23.14 -22.26 36.55
CA THR A 7 24.54 -21.93 36.27
C THR A 7 24.59 -21.13 34.97
N ALA A 8 24.94 -19.84 35.08
CA ALA A 8 25.21 -18.98 33.95
C ALA A 8 26.60 -19.30 33.38
N THR A 9 26.63 -19.97 32.23
CA THR A 9 27.84 -20.10 31.42
C THR A 9 27.84 -18.94 30.43
N SER A 10 28.65 -17.91 30.68
CA SER A 10 28.86 -16.80 29.75
C SER A 10 29.56 -17.31 28.48
N VAL A 11 28.78 -17.54 27.44
CA VAL A 11 29.27 -17.60 26.06
C VAL A 11 29.23 -16.17 25.53
N LEU A 12 30.41 -15.57 25.34
CA LEU A 12 30.55 -14.30 24.65
C LEU A 12 30.30 -14.55 23.16
N LEU A 13 29.04 -14.55 22.76
CA LEU A 13 28.63 -14.57 21.36
C LEU A 13 28.86 -13.16 20.82
N ALA A 14 29.87 -12.99 19.96
CA ALA A 14 30.02 -11.80 19.16
C ALA A 14 28.79 -11.72 18.24
N LEU A 15 27.80 -10.93 18.65
CA LEU A 15 26.63 -10.63 17.85
C LEU A 15 27.10 -9.73 16.71
N THR A 16 27.46 -10.33 15.57
CA THR A 16 27.44 -9.61 14.31
C THR A 16 25.99 -9.21 14.09
N VAL A 17 25.69 -7.93 14.30
CA VAL A 17 24.43 -7.33 13.91
C VAL A 17 24.39 -7.44 12.38
N PHE A 18 23.81 -8.53 11.88
CA PHE A 18 23.19 -8.47 10.56
C PHE A 18 21.99 -7.56 10.78
N SER A 19 22.16 -6.27 10.47
CA SER A 19 21.02 -5.46 10.06
C SER A 19 20.50 -6.13 8.80
N ALA A 20 19.60 -7.09 8.98
CA ALA A 20 18.60 -7.35 7.97
C ALA A 20 17.78 -6.06 7.95
N ASN A 21 18.19 -5.13 7.08
CA ASN A 21 17.24 -4.17 6.55
C ASN A 21 16.16 -5.04 5.92
N THR A 22 15.08 -5.27 6.63
CA THR A 22 13.80 -5.60 6.04
C THR A 22 13.35 -4.34 5.29
N ASP A 23 14.08 -4.02 4.21
CA ASP A 23 13.55 -3.17 3.16
C ASP A 23 12.27 -3.90 2.74
N LEU A 24 11.12 -3.39 3.16
CA LEU A 24 9.83 -3.76 2.57
C LEU A 24 10.07 -3.72 1.06
N ALA A 25 10.10 -4.88 0.42
CA ALA A 25 10.59 -4.98 -0.93
C ALA A 25 9.68 -4.15 -1.81
N ASP A 26 10.15 -2.98 -2.24
CA ASP A 26 9.49 -2.18 -3.26
C ASP A 26 9.19 -3.11 -4.42
N ALA A 27 7.91 -3.11 -4.80
CA ALA A 27 7.45 -3.97 -5.87
C ALA A 27 8.28 -3.75 -7.11
N SER A 28 8.77 -4.85 -7.66
CA SER A 28 9.60 -4.78 -8.84
C SER A 28 8.73 -4.46 -10.05
N VAL A 29 9.31 -3.78 -11.05
CA VAL A 29 8.67 -3.60 -12.36
C VAL A 29 8.13 -4.92 -12.93
N SER A 30 8.79 -6.05 -12.63
CA SER A 30 8.30 -7.38 -12.97
C SER A 30 6.95 -7.71 -12.33
N ASP A 31 6.74 -7.42 -11.05
CA ASP A 31 5.49 -7.73 -10.34
C ASP A 31 4.32 -6.96 -10.97
N VAL A 32 4.53 -5.68 -11.29
CA VAL A 32 3.53 -4.85 -11.96
C VAL A 32 3.18 -5.39 -13.34
N ILE A 33 4.17 -5.85 -14.11
CA ILE A 33 3.97 -6.41 -15.44
C ILE A 33 3.29 -7.78 -15.37
N ASP A 34 3.63 -8.61 -14.40
CA ASP A 34 3.02 -9.93 -14.22
C ASP A 34 1.57 -9.80 -13.77
N GLU A 35 1.27 -8.87 -12.85
CA GLU A 35 -0.10 -8.51 -12.51
C GLU A 35 -0.84 -7.97 -13.73
N ALA A 36 -0.23 -7.08 -14.52
CA ALA A 36 -0.85 -6.59 -15.74
C ALA A 36 -1.25 -7.74 -16.69
N LYS A 37 -0.34 -8.69 -16.91
CA LYS A 37 -0.57 -9.83 -17.79
C LYS A 37 -1.62 -10.81 -17.25
N SER A 38 -1.83 -10.89 -15.94
CA SER A 38 -2.83 -11.77 -15.33
C SER A 38 -4.27 -11.43 -15.78
N HIS A 39 -4.50 -10.19 -16.22
CA HIS A 39 -5.79 -9.68 -16.69
C HIS A 39 -5.99 -9.76 -18.21
N LEU A 40 -5.11 -10.40 -18.98
CA LEU A 40 -5.26 -10.51 -20.44
C LEU A 40 -6.65 -11.05 -20.83
N GLY A 41 -7.32 -10.31 -21.72
CA GLY A 41 -8.67 -10.64 -22.20
C GLY A 41 -9.83 -10.11 -21.35
N VAL A 42 -9.59 -9.51 -20.17
CA VAL A 42 -10.67 -8.85 -19.40
C VAL A 42 -11.32 -7.76 -20.28
N PRO A 43 -12.66 -7.73 -20.42
CA PRO A 43 -13.33 -6.82 -21.35
C PRO A 43 -13.09 -5.34 -21.06
N TYR A 44 -13.15 -4.51 -22.10
CA TYR A 44 -13.19 -3.07 -21.91
C TYR A 44 -14.56 -2.63 -21.36
N GLN A 45 -14.54 -1.78 -20.35
CA GLN A 45 -15.72 -1.10 -19.81
C GLN A 45 -15.39 0.36 -19.57
N PHE A 46 -16.14 1.27 -20.21
CA PHE A 46 -15.96 2.70 -20.00
C PHE A 46 -16.19 3.05 -18.52
N GLY A 47 -15.21 3.68 -17.87
CA GLY A 47 -15.26 3.98 -16.44
C GLY A 47 -14.92 2.78 -15.53
N GLY A 48 -14.66 1.60 -16.09
CA GLY A 48 -14.41 0.36 -15.35
C GLY A 48 -13.06 0.36 -14.62
N THR A 49 -13.04 -0.25 -13.44
CA THR A 49 -11.89 -0.29 -12.51
C THR A 49 -11.74 -1.65 -11.84
N THR A 50 -12.38 -2.70 -12.35
CA THR A 50 -12.44 -4.03 -11.72
C THR A 50 -12.20 -5.14 -12.76
N PRO A 51 -11.82 -6.37 -12.34
CA PRO A 51 -11.62 -7.50 -13.27
C PRO A 51 -12.87 -7.94 -14.06
N SER A 52 -14.06 -7.41 -13.75
CA SER A 52 -15.26 -7.56 -14.58
C SER A 52 -15.26 -6.67 -15.84
N GLY A 53 -14.42 -5.64 -15.86
CA GLY A 53 -14.21 -4.76 -16.99
C GLY A 53 -13.44 -3.49 -16.62
N PHE A 54 -12.49 -3.11 -17.48
CA PHE A 54 -11.62 -1.95 -17.24
C PHE A 54 -11.70 -0.90 -18.36
N ASP A 55 -11.56 0.39 -18.03
CA ASP A 55 -11.04 1.36 -19.00
C ASP A 55 -9.50 1.45 -18.92
N CYS A 56 -8.88 2.15 -19.88
CA CYS A 56 -7.42 2.23 -19.98
C CYS A 56 -6.76 2.71 -18.69
N SER A 57 -7.23 3.83 -18.14
CA SER A 57 -6.67 4.44 -16.94
C SER A 57 -7.05 3.69 -15.65
N GLY A 58 -8.26 3.14 -15.59
CA GLY A 58 -8.74 2.34 -14.46
C GLY A 58 -8.02 1.01 -14.32
N TYR A 59 -7.62 0.41 -15.44
CA TYR A 59 -6.74 -0.75 -15.47
C TYR A 59 -5.36 -0.44 -14.87
N LEU A 60 -4.73 0.67 -15.27
CA LEU A 60 -3.43 1.07 -14.72
C LEU A 60 -3.52 1.38 -13.21
N VAL A 61 -4.58 2.08 -12.77
CA VAL A 61 -4.84 2.31 -11.33
C VAL A 61 -4.96 0.98 -10.59
N TYR A 62 -5.71 0.02 -11.16
CA TYR A 62 -5.90 -1.28 -10.53
C TYR A 62 -4.57 -2.02 -10.35
N ILE A 63 -3.78 -2.20 -11.42
CA ILE A 63 -2.53 -2.98 -11.34
C ILE A 63 -1.54 -2.32 -10.39
N PHE A 64 -1.43 -0.98 -10.39
CA PHE A 64 -0.56 -0.25 -9.47
C PHE A 64 -1.04 -0.38 -8.03
N ASN A 65 -2.35 -0.34 -7.76
CA ASN A 65 -2.85 -0.55 -6.40
C ASN A 65 -2.66 -1.99 -5.89
N GLN A 66 -2.65 -2.98 -6.78
CA GLN A 66 -2.40 -4.38 -6.40
C GLN A 66 -0.93 -4.65 -6.11
N THR A 67 -0.05 -3.98 -6.86
CA THR A 67 1.37 -4.31 -6.86
C THR A 67 2.22 -3.27 -6.19
N THR A 68 1.76 -2.05 -5.95
CA THR A 68 2.59 -0.95 -5.45
C THR A 68 1.82 -0.10 -4.45
N ASP A 69 2.55 0.70 -3.67
CA ASP A 69 1.95 1.74 -2.85
C ASP A 69 1.62 3.03 -3.65
N GLU A 70 1.96 3.07 -4.95
CA GLU A 70 1.73 4.24 -5.80
C GLU A 70 0.27 4.37 -6.24
N THR A 71 -0.34 5.50 -5.90
CA THR A 71 -1.72 5.80 -6.27
C THR A 71 -1.76 6.64 -7.55
N LEU A 72 -2.03 6.00 -8.68
CA LEU A 72 -2.17 6.70 -9.95
C LEU A 72 -3.43 7.58 -9.99
N PRO A 73 -3.36 8.76 -10.63
CA PRO A 73 -4.56 9.54 -10.95
C PRO A 73 -5.57 8.74 -11.79
N ARG A 74 -6.87 8.99 -11.62
CA ARG A 74 -7.92 8.18 -12.26
C ARG A 74 -7.96 8.28 -13.78
N THR A 75 -7.54 9.39 -14.38
CA THR A 75 -7.72 9.64 -15.83
C THR A 75 -6.40 9.60 -16.57
N ALA A 76 -6.40 9.10 -17.81
CA ALA A 76 -5.21 9.06 -18.67
C ALA A 76 -4.53 10.44 -18.84
N ALA A 77 -5.32 11.53 -18.90
CA ALA A 77 -4.79 12.88 -19.00
C ALA A 77 -4.11 13.38 -17.71
N GLN A 78 -4.55 12.94 -16.53
CA GLN A 78 -3.85 13.23 -15.28
C GLN A 78 -2.61 12.35 -15.14
N GLN A 79 -2.72 11.08 -15.48
CA GLN A 79 -1.59 10.12 -15.50
C GLN A 79 -0.46 10.59 -16.42
N SER A 80 -0.77 11.23 -17.57
CA SER A 80 0.25 11.75 -18.48
C SER A 80 1.06 12.92 -17.92
N ASN A 81 0.70 13.42 -16.74
CA ASN A 81 1.42 14.45 -16.00
C ASN A 81 1.89 13.93 -14.62
N TYR A 82 1.88 12.62 -14.40
CA TYR A 82 2.25 11.97 -13.15
C TYR A 82 3.50 11.10 -13.35
N GLY A 83 4.61 11.48 -12.73
CA GLY A 83 5.91 10.81 -12.86
C GLY A 83 6.97 11.65 -13.59
N GLU A 84 8.09 11.04 -13.91
CA GLU A 84 9.16 11.63 -14.72
C GLU A 84 8.84 11.49 -16.21
N SER A 85 8.93 12.58 -16.97
CA SER A 85 8.66 12.53 -18.42
C SER A 85 9.80 11.84 -19.15
N ILE A 86 9.48 10.76 -19.86
CA ILE A 86 10.46 9.92 -20.56
C ILE A 86 10.36 10.13 -22.08
N SER A 87 11.52 10.24 -22.72
CA SER A 87 11.59 10.26 -24.18
C SER A 87 11.29 8.87 -24.76
N LYS A 88 10.68 8.79 -25.94
CA LYS A 88 10.33 7.49 -26.54
C LYS A 88 11.54 6.53 -26.70
N SER A 89 12.74 7.08 -26.93
CA SER A 89 13.97 6.28 -27.03
C SER A 89 14.49 5.74 -25.70
N ASP A 90 14.05 6.31 -24.58
CA ASP A 90 14.50 5.95 -23.22
C ASP A 90 13.46 5.08 -22.48
N LEU A 91 12.46 4.57 -23.21
CA LEU A 91 11.40 3.72 -22.66
C LEU A 91 11.98 2.48 -22.00
N GLN A 92 11.58 2.27 -20.76
CA GLN A 92 11.85 1.09 -19.94
C GLN A 92 10.55 0.41 -19.55
N LYS A 93 10.65 -0.89 -19.28
CA LYS A 93 9.53 -1.69 -18.78
C LYS A 93 8.90 -0.99 -17.57
N GLY A 94 7.57 -0.96 -17.52
CA GLY A 94 6.82 -0.28 -16.47
C GLY A 94 6.52 1.20 -16.75
N ASP A 95 7.15 1.83 -17.74
CA ASP A 95 6.80 3.19 -18.13
C ASP A 95 5.36 3.26 -18.64
N LEU A 96 4.60 4.25 -18.18
CA LEU A 96 3.26 4.52 -18.68
C LEU A 96 3.37 5.24 -20.02
N VAL A 97 2.62 4.77 -21.02
CA VAL A 97 2.61 5.33 -22.38
C VAL A 97 1.24 5.92 -22.71
N PHE A 98 1.23 7.05 -23.40
CA PHE A 98 0.04 7.86 -23.61
C PHE A 98 -0.21 8.16 -25.09
N PHE A 99 -1.49 8.16 -25.47
CA PHE A 99 -1.89 8.30 -26.87
C PHE A 99 -3.05 9.27 -27.08
N ASN A 100 -3.06 9.96 -28.22
CA ASN A 100 -4.14 10.82 -28.69
C ASN A 100 -5.11 10.01 -29.56
N THR A 101 -6.10 9.38 -28.92
CA THR A 101 -7.13 8.59 -29.60
C THR A 101 -8.42 9.38 -29.87
N ARG A 102 -8.53 10.62 -29.34
CA ARG A 102 -9.73 11.46 -29.42
C ARG A 102 -9.57 12.71 -30.28
N GLY A 103 -8.45 12.85 -30.98
CA GLY A 103 -8.14 13.99 -31.87
C GLY A 103 -7.57 15.21 -31.15
N SER A 104 -7.56 15.26 -29.82
CA SER A 104 -6.86 16.28 -29.04
C SER A 104 -6.47 15.74 -27.66
N GLY A 105 -5.26 16.08 -27.20
CA GLY A 105 -4.74 15.67 -25.89
C GLY A 105 -4.57 14.16 -25.72
N VAL A 106 -4.35 13.74 -24.47
CA VAL A 106 -4.24 12.31 -24.11
C VAL A 106 -5.63 11.72 -23.91
N GLY A 107 -5.97 10.73 -24.74
CA GLY A 107 -7.26 10.03 -24.72
C GLY A 107 -7.17 8.57 -24.31
N HIS A 108 -5.96 8.02 -24.20
CA HIS A 108 -5.70 6.61 -23.92
C HIS A 108 -4.36 6.43 -23.20
N SER A 109 -4.27 5.43 -22.35
CA SER A 109 -3.04 5.06 -21.63
C SER A 109 -2.79 3.54 -21.67
N GLY A 110 -1.55 3.15 -21.48
CA GLY A 110 -1.10 1.78 -21.30
C GLY A 110 0.25 1.75 -20.59
N MET A 111 0.83 0.56 -20.45
CA MET A 111 2.14 0.37 -19.82
C MET A 111 3.08 -0.34 -20.80
N TYR A 112 4.27 0.21 -20.98
CA TYR A 112 5.30 -0.39 -21.82
C TYR A 112 5.86 -1.64 -21.16
N ILE A 113 5.94 -2.74 -21.92
CA ILE A 113 6.39 -4.05 -21.43
C ILE A 113 7.67 -4.53 -22.10
N GLY A 114 8.30 -3.67 -22.90
CA GLY A 114 9.55 -3.93 -23.63
C GLY A 114 9.32 -4.33 -25.08
N GLY A 115 10.38 -4.32 -25.89
CA GLY A 115 10.34 -4.83 -27.27
C GLY A 115 9.46 -4.04 -28.24
N GLY A 116 9.15 -2.76 -27.94
CA GLY A 116 8.19 -1.98 -28.72
C GLY A 116 6.72 -2.25 -28.32
N GLU A 117 6.47 -3.10 -27.33
CA GLU A 117 5.12 -3.51 -26.95
C GLU A 117 4.62 -2.78 -25.70
N PHE A 118 3.31 -2.55 -25.64
CA PHE A 118 2.63 -2.04 -24.46
C PHE A 118 1.32 -2.79 -24.20
N ILE A 119 0.96 -2.95 -22.93
CA ILE A 119 -0.29 -3.56 -22.48
C ILE A 119 -1.31 -2.47 -22.13
N HIS A 120 -2.57 -2.65 -22.54
CA HIS A 120 -3.62 -1.67 -22.32
C HIS A 120 -5.03 -2.29 -22.39
N SER A 121 -6.05 -1.55 -21.93
CA SER A 121 -7.46 -1.92 -22.14
C SER A 121 -7.97 -1.44 -23.52
N SER A 122 -8.16 -2.36 -24.45
CA SER A 122 -8.66 -2.12 -25.82
C SER A 122 -10.19 -2.21 -25.90
N ALA A 123 -10.84 -1.22 -26.52
CA ALA A 123 -12.28 -1.21 -26.72
C ALA A 123 -12.82 -2.42 -27.52
N SER A 124 -11.98 -3.06 -28.34
CA SER A 124 -12.37 -4.22 -29.15
C SER A 124 -11.85 -5.56 -28.63
N GLN A 125 -10.76 -5.57 -27.86
CA GLN A 125 -10.05 -6.80 -27.49
C GLN A 125 -9.92 -7.00 -25.97
N GLY A 126 -10.42 -6.06 -25.16
CA GLY A 126 -10.19 -6.07 -23.72
C GLY A 126 -8.73 -5.76 -23.39
N ILE A 127 -8.22 -6.24 -22.25
CA ILE A 127 -6.80 -6.12 -21.93
C ILE A 127 -5.97 -6.89 -22.96
N SER A 128 -5.15 -6.17 -23.72
CA SER A 128 -4.38 -6.71 -24.84
C SER A 128 -3.01 -6.03 -24.96
N ILE A 129 -2.12 -6.66 -25.72
CA ILE A 129 -0.79 -6.12 -26.03
C ILE A 129 -0.81 -5.59 -27.46
N ALA A 130 -0.20 -4.43 -27.67
CA ALA A 130 -0.05 -3.81 -28.98
C ALA A 130 1.36 -3.25 -29.17
N ASP A 131 1.73 -3.05 -30.43
CA ASP A 131 2.99 -2.42 -30.83
C ASP A 131 2.82 -0.88 -30.81
N ILE A 132 3.73 -0.19 -30.12
CA ILE A 132 3.74 1.26 -29.96
C ILE A 132 4.10 2.01 -31.24
N ASP A 133 4.79 1.32 -32.15
CA ASP A 133 5.24 1.80 -33.46
C ASP A 133 4.36 1.26 -34.60
N ASP A 134 3.23 0.63 -34.27
CA ASP A 134 2.25 0.18 -35.27
C ASP A 134 1.89 1.35 -36.22
N PRO A 135 2.14 1.22 -37.53
CA PRO A 135 1.97 2.32 -38.48
C PRO A 135 0.51 2.59 -38.85
N TYR A 136 -0.44 1.77 -38.38
CA TYR A 136 -1.85 1.87 -38.75
C TYR A 136 -2.66 2.66 -37.71
N TYR A 137 -2.31 2.55 -36.43
CA TYR A 137 -3.07 3.14 -35.35
C TYR A 137 -2.19 3.79 -34.28
N TRP A 138 -1.27 3.07 -33.66
CA TRP A 138 -0.61 3.53 -32.42
C TRP A 138 0.54 4.51 -32.66
N GLY A 139 1.37 4.28 -33.69
CA GLY A 139 2.57 5.06 -33.97
C GLY A 139 2.28 6.57 -34.11
N ASP A 140 1.33 6.93 -34.96
CA ASP A 140 0.92 8.33 -35.21
C ASP A 140 0.18 8.96 -34.02
N ARG A 141 -0.28 8.15 -33.06
CA ARG A 141 -1.05 8.62 -31.90
C ARG A 141 -0.22 8.73 -30.64
N TYR A 142 1.03 8.27 -30.63
CA TYR A 142 1.89 8.36 -29.46
C TYR A 142 2.11 9.83 -29.07
N VAL A 143 1.87 10.14 -27.79
CA VAL A 143 2.01 11.50 -27.24
C VAL A 143 3.26 11.61 -26.36
N GLY A 144 3.54 10.60 -25.55
CA GLY A 144 4.65 10.61 -24.61
C GLY A 144 4.57 9.49 -23.59
N ALA A 145 5.51 9.50 -22.64
CA ALA A 145 5.59 8.52 -21.57
C ALA A 145 5.95 9.15 -20.22
N GLN A 146 5.57 8.47 -19.14
CA GLN A 146 5.89 8.81 -17.76
C GLN A 146 6.48 7.59 -17.04
N ARG A 147 7.59 7.76 -16.34
CA ARG A 147 8.14 6.77 -15.43
C ARG A 147 7.60 7.00 -14.02
N VAL A 148 7.00 5.96 -13.47
CA VAL A 148 6.44 5.97 -12.10
C VAL A 148 7.23 5.05 -11.17
N LEU A 149 7.79 3.96 -11.72
CA LEU A 149 8.56 2.96 -10.98
C LEU A 149 10.03 3.04 -11.38
N GLU A 150 10.93 2.86 -10.43
CA GLU A 150 12.37 2.72 -10.69
C GLU A 150 12.71 1.22 -10.72
N GLU A 151 13.39 0.73 -11.77
CA GLU A 151 14.00 -0.59 -11.72
C GLU A 151 15.09 -0.60 -10.63
N ASN A 152 15.12 -1.65 -9.80
CA ASN A 152 16.13 -1.84 -8.73
C ASN A 152 17.56 -2.11 -9.28
N ASN A 153 17.92 -1.57 -10.44
CA ASN A 153 19.26 -1.63 -11.01
C ASN A 153 20.04 -0.40 -10.56
N LYS A 154 20.92 -0.61 -9.58
CA LYS A 154 21.93 0.35 -9.13
C LYS A 154 22.75 0.84 -10.34
N GLU A 155 22.35 1.97 -10.92
CA GLU A 155 23.20 3.11 -11.28
C GLU A 155 22.45 4.10 -12.19
N LYS A 156 22.40 5.35 -11.71
CA LYS A 156 22.03 6.60 -12.39
C LYS A 156 20.55 6.84 -12.71
N VAL A 157 19.88 7.54 -11.80
CA VAL A 157 19.10 8.73 -12.16
C VAL A 157 19.42 9.85 -11.18
N LYS A 158 19.78 11.03 -11.70
CA LYS A 158 19.79 12.29 -10.95
C LYS A 158 18.33 12.67 -10.72
N SER A 159 17.70 12.09 -9.70
CA SER A 159 16.49 12.64 -9.10
C SER A 159 16.83 14.06 -8.60
N GLU A 160 15.94 15.03 -8.79
CA GLU A 160 16.05 16.35 -8.16
C GLU A 160 16.16 16.12 -6.66
N THR A 161 17.38 16.18 -6.14
CA THR A 161 17.71 15.78 -4.78
C THR A 161 17.00 16.71 -3.81
N PHE A 162 15.88 16.25 -3.26
CA PHE A 162 15.42 16.76 -1.99
C PHE A 162 16.57 16.61 -0.99
N GLU A 163 16.81 17.65 -0.19
CA GLU A 163 17.78 17.58 0.90
C GLU A 163 17.39 16.40 1.81
N PRO A 164 18.32 15.48 2.14
CA PRO A 164 18.02 14.34 2.97
C PRO A 164 17.50 14.82 4.33
N LEU A 165 16.30 14.36 4.69
CA LEU A 165 15.69 14.65 5.98
C LEU A 165 16.31 13.77 7.08
N PRO A 166 16.24 14.19 8.36
CA PRO A 166 16.57 13.31 9.48
C PRO A 166 15.74 12.02 9.46
N ASP A 167 16.26 10.95 10.04
CA ASP A 167 15.55 9.67 10.15
C ASP A 167 14.14 9.86 10.75
N GLY A 168 13.15 9.27 10.09
CA GLY A 168 11.72 9.40 10.43
C GLY A 168 11.06 10.73 10.07
N GLU A 169 11.75 11.67 9.42
CA GLU A 169 11.13 12.90 8.90
C GLU A 169 10.76 12.76 7.41
N TYR A 170 9.64 13.37 7.02
CA TYR A 170 9.07 13.31 5.67
C TYR A 170 8.69 14.71 5.18
N HIS A 171 8.85 14.99 3.89
CA HIS A 171 8.70 16.35 3.33
C HIS A 171 7.29 16.93 3.46
N ASP A 172 6.27 16.07 3.59
CA ASP A 172 4.86 16.44 3.71
C ASP A 172 4.31 16.31 5.13
N VAL A 173 5.15 15.97 6.12
CA VAL A 173 4.79 15.89 7.54
C VAL A 173 5.48 17.02 8.30
N ARG A 174 4.79 18.15 8.41
CA ARG A 174 5.30 19.34 9.14
C ARG A 174 5.31 19.08 10.65
N LYS A 175 6.23 19.71 11.38
CA LYS A 175 6.30 19.65 12.87
C LYS A 175 5.01 20.02 13.61
N SER A 176 4.15 20.81 12.98
CA SER A 176 2.84 21.21 13.51
C SER A 176 1.71 20.23 13.15
N PHE A 177 1.98 19.19 12.39
CA PHE A 177 1.00 18.18 12.03
C PHE A 177 0.67 17.32 13.25
N PHE A 178 -0.61 16.99 13.44
CA PHE A 178 -1.08 16.38 14.69
C PHE A 178 -0.40 15.04 15.02
N ALA A 179 -0.04 14.26 13.98
CA ALA A 179 0.63 12.97 14.11
C ALA A 179 2.15 13.05 13.88
N TYR A 180 2.75 14.25 13.93
CA TYR A 180 4.17 14.43 13.61
C TYR A 180 5.07 13.59 14.52
N HIS A 181 4.81 13.60 15.83
CA HIS A 181 5.63 12.88 16.79
C HIS A 181 5.59 11.38 16.54
N GLU A 182 4.39 10.82 16.41
CA GLU A 182 4.13 9.38 16.25
C GLU A 182 4.73 8.87 14.93
N ILE A 183 4.49 9.58 13.82
CA ILE A 183 5.06 9.25 12.52
C ILE A 183 6.59 9.27 12.58
N THR A 184 7.18 10.28 13.23
CA THR A 184 8.64 10.40 13.31
C THR A 184 9.29 9.35 14.19
N GLN A 185 8.68 8.97 15.32
CA GLN A 185 9.24 7.89 16.15
C GLN A 185 9.15 6.54 15.44
N LEU A 186 7.99 6.19 14.92
CA LEU A 186 7.82 4.94 14.18
C LEU A 186 8.75 4.85 12.96
N GLY A 187 9.00 5.98 12.29
CA GLY A 187 9.95 6.06 11.18
C GLY A 187 11.41 5.87 11.62
N LYS A 188 11.81 6.42 12.77
CA LYS A 188 13.15 6.19 13.36
C LYS A 188 13.37 4.75 13.79
N ASP A 189 12.31 4.11 14.28
CA ASP A 189 12.34 2.73 14.72
C ASP A 189 12.29 1.74 13.52
N GLY A 190 12.14 2.24 12.29
CA GLY A 190 12.04 1.42 11.07
C GLY A 190 10.71 0.68 10.93
N ILE A 191 9.72 1.01 11.77
CA ILE A 191 8.40 0.36 11.80
C ILE A 191 7.52 0.84 10.64
N ILE A 192 7.59 2.14 10.32
CA ILE A 192 6.89 2.71 9.18
C ILE A 192 7.88 3.35 8.22
N ASN A 193 7.56 3.26 6.93
CA ASN A 193 8.31 3.90 5.88
C ASN A 193 7.42 4.87 5.10
N GLY A 194 8.06 5.90 4.55
CA GLY A 194 7.46 6.79 3.57
C GLY A 194 7.61 6.25 2.16
N TYR A 195 7.30 7.10 1.20
CA TYR A 195 7.47 6.89 -0.22
C TYR A 195 8.88 7.31 -0.65
N ARG A 196 9.33 6.78 -1.79
CA ARG A 196 10.65 7.10 -2.35
C ARG A 196 10.86 8.58 -2.67
N ASP A 197 9.78 9.32 -2.91
CA ASP A 197 9.80 10.77 -3.09
C ASP A 197 10.04 11.56 -1.78
N GLY A 198 10.29 10.85 -0.67
CA GLY A 198 10.55 11.41 0.65
C GLY A 198 9.29 11.91 1.36
N THR A 199 8.10 11.58 0.87
CA THR A 199 6.81 11.90 1.51
C THR A 199 6.28 10.73 2.35
N TYR A 200 5.35 10.98 3.25
CA TYR A 200 4.61 9.96 4.00
C TYR A 200 3.15 9.83 3.55
N LYS A 201 2.62 10.83 2.84
CA LYS A 201 1.23 10.95 2.40
C LYS A 201 0.24 10.74 3.57
N PRO A 202 0.34 11.51 4.68
CA PRO A 202 -0.36 11.23 5.94
C PRO A 202 -1.89 11.21 5.83
N ASN A 203 -2.45 11.95 4.86
CA ASN A 203 -3.89 12.07 4.65
C ASN A 203 -4.46 11.01 3.69
N ASN A 204 -3.61 10.21 3.04
CA ASN A 204 -4.08 9.14 2.17
C ASN A 204 -4.75 8.06 3.00
N GLN A 205 -5.80 7.44 2.44
CA GLN A 205 -6.44 6.27 3.01
C GLN A 205 -5.45 5.11 3.01
N LEU A 206 -5.44 4.33 4.09
CA LEU A 206 -4.61 3.14 4.20
C LEU A 206 -5.37 1.94 3.61
N SER A 207 -4.75 1.21 2.69
CA SER A 207 -5.32 -0.04 2.19
C SER A 207 -5.17 -1.17 3.21
N ARG A 208 -5.95 -2.25 3.04
CA ARG A 208 -5.85 -3.46 3.89
C ARG A 208 -4.48 -4.14 3.77
N GLY A 209 -3.91 -4.19 2.57
CA GLY A 209 -2.56 -4.71 2.32
C GLY A 209 -1.49 -3.89 3.03
N GLN A 210 -1.56 -2.56 2.92
CA GLN A 210 -0.66 -1.66 3.64
C GLN A 210 -0.77 -1.81 5.16
N ALA A 211 -1.99 -1.93 5.68
CA ALA A 211 -2.21 -2.16 7.11
C ALA A 211 -1.58 -3.49 7.57
N ALA A 212 -1.69 -4.55 6.77
CA ALA A 212 -1.04 -5.84 7.04
C ALA A 212 0.49 -5.70 7.06
N SER A 213 1.08 -5.02 6.08
CA SER A 213 2.53 -4.76 6.05
C SER A 213 3.02 -3.97 7.26
N LEU A 214 2.30 -2.92 7.66
CA LEU A 214 2.68 -2.11 8.83
C LEU A 214 2.59 -2.92 10.13
N LEU A 215 1.55 -3.74 10.29
CA LEU A 215 1.39 -4.57 11.50
C LEU A 215 2.37 -5.74 11.53
N ALA A 216 2.61 -6.40 10.40
CA ALA A 216 3.61 -7.46 10.32
C ALA A 216 4.99 -6.93 10.71
N ASN A 217 5.37 -5.73 10.24
CA ASN A 217 6.63 -5.09 10.63
C ASN A 217 6.64 -4.71 12.12
N ALA A 218 5.57 -4.06 12.61
CA ALA A 218 5.49 -3.63 14.00
C ALA A 218 5.52 -4.77 15.02
N LEU A 219 5.00 -5.94 14.63
CA LEU A 219 4.93 -7.14 15.46
C LEU A 219 6.09 -8.12 15.18
N ASP A 220 7.02 -7.75 14.30
CA ASP A 220 8.16 -8.59 13.89
C ASP A 220 7.74 -9.99 13.41
N LEU A 221 6.68 -10.06 12.58
CA LEU A 221 6.15 -11.32 12.06
C LEU A 221 6.99 -11.84 10.90
N ASP A 222 7.06 -13.17 10.76
CA ASP A 222 7.73 -13.82 9.63
C ASP A 222 6.90 -13.66 8.34
N THR A 223 7.37 -12.80 7.43
CA THR A 223 6.72 -12.54 6.13
C THR A 223 7.32 -13.36 4.99
N SER A 224 8.09 -14.42 5.27
CA SER A 224 8.77 -15.20 4.22
C SER A 224 7.83 -16.03 3.34
N SER A 225 6.67 -16.42 3.87
CA SER A 225 5.64 -17.14 3.12
C SER A 225 4.73 -16.16 2.39
N THR A 226 4.65 -16.26 1.06
CA THR A 226 3.71 -15.46 0.24
C THR A 226 2.42 -16.20 -0.11
N ASN A 227 2.22 -17.39 0.46
CA ASN A 227 1.11 -18.26 0.10
C ASN A 227 -0.12 -17.98 0.97
N ALA A 228 -0.69 -16.79 0.80
CA ALA A 228 -1.81 -16.32 1.59
C ALA A 228 -3.04 -17.23 1.40
N PRO A 229 -3.88 -17.42 2.43
CA PRO A 229 -5.05 -18.27 2.36
C PRO A 229 -6.23 -17.66 1.56
N PHE A 230 -6.03 -16.53 0.88
CA PHE A 230 -7.07 -15.75 0.23
C PHE A 230 -7.02 -15.85 -1.29
N VAL A 231 -8.18 -15.91 -1.94
CA VAL A 231 -8.27 -16.22 -3.38
C VAL A 231 -7.84 -15.08 -4.29
N ASP A 232 -7.84 -13.85 -3.79
CA ASP A 232 -7.49 -12.61 -4.50
C ASP A 232 -6.08 -12.11 -4.17
N VAL A 233 -5.30 -12.86 -3.37
CA VAL A 233 -3.93 -12.52 -3.02
C VAL A 233 -2.98 -13.42 -3.79
N SER A 234 -2.44 -12.88 -4.88
CA SER A 234 -1.36 -13.54 -5.64
C SER A 234 -0.10 -13.67 -4.78
N PRO A 235 0.67 -14.78 -4.85
CA PRO A 235 1.99 -14.88 -4.22
C PRO A 235 3.00 -13.82 -4.69
N ASN A 236 2.75 -13.16 -5.83
CA ASN A 236 3.54 -12.05 -6.35
C ASN A 236 3.01 -10.68 -5.91
N ASN A 237 1.92 -10.62 -5.16
CA ASN A 237 1.46 -9.37 -4.56
C ASN A 237 2.52 -8.89 -3.56
N HIS A 238 2.91 -7.62 -3.63
CA HIS A 238 3.94 -7.04 -2.77
C HIS A 238 3.63 -7.11 -1.27
N HIS A 239 2.36 -7.21 -0.89
CA HIS A 239 1.92 -7.43 0.48
C HIS A 239 1.71 -8.91 0.85
N ALA A 240 1.86 -9.87 -0.09
CA ALA A 240 1.49 -11.27 0.12
C ALA A 240 2.16 -11.90 1.35
N GLY A 241 3.44 -11.59 1.58
CA GLY A 241 4.19 -12.04 2.76
C GLY A 241 3.55 -11.58 4.07
N ALA A 242 3.30 -10.27 4.16
CA ALA A 242 2.67 -9.67 5.34
C ALA A 242 1.22 -10.12 5.53
N ILE A 243 0.45 -10.21 4.44
CA ILE A 243 -0.94 -10.69 4.47
C ILE A 243 -1.00 -12.12 4.99
N THR A 244 -0.08 -12.98 4.56
CA THR A 244 0.03 -14.36 5.07
C THR A 244 0.31 -14.36 6.56
N ALA A 245 1.33 -13.62 7.00
CA ALA A 245 1.73 -13.56 8.40
C ALA A 245 0.59 -13.07 9.33
N VAL A 246 -0.08 -11.96 8.99
CA VAL A 246 -1.17 -11.45 9.82
C VAL A 246 -2.42 -12.35 9.80
N ALA A 247 -2.61 -13.14 8.76
CA ALA A 247 -3.70 -14.12 8.68
C ALA A 247 -3.38 -15.38 9.52
N GLU A 248 -2.13 -15.83 9.53
CA GLU A 248 -1.67 -16.94 10.37
C GLU A 248 -1.79 -16.62 11.87
N GLU A 249 -1.51 -15.37 12.26
CA GLU A 249 -1.74 -14.86 13.62
C GLU A 249 -3.23 -14.57 13.92
N GLY A 250 -4.12 -14.71 12.92
CA GLY A 250 -5.56 -14.47 13.07
C GLY A 250 -5.94 -12.99 13.29
N LEU A 251 -5.04 -12.05 12.97
CA LEU A 251 -5.26 -10.62 13.11
C LEU A 251 -6.18 -10.07 12.01
N PHE A 252 -6.10 -10.65 10.82
CA PHE A 252 -6.97 -10.31 9.69
C PHE A 252 -7.76 -11.53 9.23
N THR A 253 -8.98 -11.26 8.77
CA THR A 253 -9.83 -12.23 8.09
C THR A 253 -10.24 -11.71 6.71
N GLY A 254 -10.55 -12.64 5.82
CA GLY A 254 -11.17 -12.34 4.53
C GLY A 254 -12.69 -12.15 4.64
N ASN A 255 -13.32 -11.89 3.50
CA ASN A 255 -14.78 -11.84 3.38
C ASN A 255 -15.39 -13.27 3.26
N THR A 256 -16.70 -13.34 2.99
CA THR A 256 -17.42 -14.62 2.82
C THR A 256 -16.99 -15.43 1.60
N ASP A 257 -16.37 -14.77 0.62
CA ASP A 257 -15.86 -15.37 -0.61
C ASP A 257 -14.35 -15.71 -0.49
N ASN A 258 -13.80 -15.59 0.73
CA ASN A 258 -12.40 -15.84 1.05
C ASN A 258 -11.42 -14.89 0.33
N GLU A 259 -11.84 -13.66 0.09
CA GLU A 259 -11.00 -12.58 -0.45
C GLU A 259 -10.47 -11.71 0.69
N PHE A 260 -9.19 -11.32 0.60
CA PHE A 260 -8.56 -10.38 1.51
C PHE A 260 -8.88 -8.93 1.16
N MET A 261 -9.03 -8.61 -0.12
CA MET A 261 -9.23 -7.26 -0.67
C MET A 261 -8.06 -6.31 -0.31
N PRO A 262 -6.82 -6.59 -0.77
CA PRO A 262 -5.63 -5.85 -0.34
C PRO A 262 -5.65 -4.36 -0.69
N ALA A 263 -6.30 -3.99 -1.80
CA ALA A 263 -6.40 -2.60 -2.25
C ALA A 263 -7.53 -1.81 -1.55
N ASP A 264 -8.46 -2.49 -0.86
CA ASP A 264 -9.60 -1.83 -0.25
C ASP A 264 -9.18 -1.02 0.99
N PRO A 265 -9.82 0.13 1.24
CA PRO A 265 -9.48 0.96 2.39
C PRO A 265 -9.85 0.28 3.72
N MET A 266 -8.97 0.38 4.71
CA MET A 266 -9.27 0.01 6.09
C MET A 266 -10.20 1.03 6.73
N THR A 267 -11.34 0.60 7.27
CA THR A 267 -12.20 1.51 8.08
C THR A 267 -11.70 1.60 9.51
N ARG A 268 -12.11 2.66 10.23
CA ARG A 268 -11.77 2.88 11.64
C ARG A 268 -12.29 1.78 12.55
N GLY A 269 -13.46 1.20 12.25
CA GLY A 269 -14.01 0.06 12.98
C GLY A 269 -13.18 -1.21 12.78
N HIS A 270 -12.80 -1.53 11.54
CA HIS A 270 -11.90 -2.65 11.27
C HIS A 270 -10.52 -2.44 11.90
N THR A 271 -10.01 -1.21 11.87
CA THR A 271 -8.74 -0.84 12.53
C THR A 271 -8.83 -1.12 14.03
N ALA A 272 -9.92 -0.71 14.71
CA ALA A 272 -10.12 -1.01 16.13
C ALA A 272 -10.12 -2.51 16.42
N ASN A 273 -10.82 -3.30 15.59
CA ASN A 273 -10.86 -4.76 15.74
C ASN A 273 -9.46 -5.38 15.64
N VAL A 274 -8.70 -5.00 14.60
CA VAL A 274 -7.34 -5.53 14.39
C VAL A 274 -6.42 -5.18 15.55
N PHE A 275 -6.45 -3.92 16.00
CA PHE A 275 -5.62 -3.44 17.11
C PHE A 275 -5.99 -4.09 18.44
N TYR A 276 -7.28 -4.30 18.69
CA TYR A 276 -7.75 -5.01 19.86
C TYR A 276 -7.11 -6.40 19.99
N HIS A 277 -7.02 -7.13 18.88
CA HIS A 277 -6.43 -8.46 18.87
C HIS A 277 -4.90 -8.42 18.86
N ALA A 278 -4.30 -7.54 18.05
CA ALA A 278 -2.85 -7.43 17.90
C ALA A 278 -2.13 -7.04 19.20
N PHE A 279 -2.77 -6.22 20.04
CA PHE A 279 -2.17 -5.67 21.26
C PHE A 279 -2.88 -6.14 22.55
N ASP A 280 -3.69 -7.20 22.48
CA ASP A 280 -4.41 -7.80 23.60
C ASP A 280 -5.17 -6.77 24.48
N LEU A 281 -5.97 -5.93 23.84
CA LEU A 281 -6.62 -4.80 24.52
C LEU A 281 -7.87 -5.19 25.34
N GLY A 282 -8.15 -6.48 25.50
CA GLY A 282 -9.35 -6.99 26.17
C GLY A 282 -9.49 -6.60 27.65
N GLY A 283 -8.40 -6.16 28.28
CA GLY A 283 -8.40 -5.67 29.66
C GLY A 283 -8.80 -4.21 29.84
N TYR A 284 -8.86 -3.43 28.76
CA TYR A 284 -9.18 -2.01 28.81
C TYR A 284 -10.70 -1.79 28.68
N ALA A 285 -11.22 -0.86 29.49
CA ALA A 285 -12.61 -0.46 29.47
C ALA A 285 -12.69 1.07 29.39
N TYR A 286 -13.70 1.56 28.67
CA TYR A 286 -14.00 2.97 28.56
C TYR A 286 -15.33 3.26 29.24
N ASP A 287 -15.31 4.15 30.22
CA ASP A 287 -16.51 4.54 30.99
C ASP A 287 -17.36 5.62 30.28
N GLY A 288 -16.92 6.10 29.10
CA GLY A 288 -17.63 7.05 28.25
C GLY A 288 -18.43 6.37 27.14
N SER A 289 -18.87 7.17 26.17
CA SER A 289 -19.54 6.69 24.96
C SER A 289 -19.19 7.56 23.76
N PHE A 290 -19.33 7.01 22.56
CA PHE A 290 -19.31 7.76 21.30
C PHE A 290 -20.73 7.89 20.76
N ASP A 291 -21.09 9.06 20.26
CA ASP A 291 -22.48 9.37 19.87
C ASP A 291 -22.97 8.51 18.70
N ASP A 292 -22.06 8.06 17.82
CA ASP A 292 -22.34 7.24 16.65
C ASP A 292 -22.04 5.74 16.82
N VAL A 293 -21.69 5.29 18.03
CA VAL A 293 -21.41 3.87 18.33
C VAL A 293 -22.35 3.38 19.43
N SER A 294 -23.38 2.62 19.04
CA SER A 294 -24.25 1.95 20.01
C SER A 294 -23.57 0.73 20.63
N ASP A 295 -23.98 0.33 21.85
CA ASP A 295 -23.49 -0.88 22.52
C ASP A 295 -23.62 -2.16 21.67
N SER A 296 -24.65 -2.21 20.82
CA SER A 296 -24.91 -3.31 19.89
C SER A 296 -24.11 -3.26 18.58
N HIS A 297 -23.33 -2.20 18.35
CA HIS A 297 -22.52 -2.06 17.15
C HIS A 297 -21.43 -3.14 17.13
N GLN A 298 -21.17 -3.76 15.97
CA GLN A 298 -20.22 -4.89 15.87
C GLN A 298 -18.80 -4.57 16.36
N PHE A 299 -18.41 -3.29 16.33
CA PHE A 299 -17.10 -2.83 16.79
C PHE A 299 -17.12 -2.16 18.18
N SER A 300 -18.26 -2.08 18.87
CA SER A 300 -18.40 -1.32 20.14
C SER A 300 -17.31 -1.69 21.15
N ARG A 301 -17.20 -2.98 21.49
CA ARG A 301 -16.17 -3.50 22.42
C ARG A 301 -14.75 -3.13 22.01
N HIS A 302 -14.41 -3.24 20.73
CA HIS A 302 -13.06 -2.97 20.25
C HIS A 302 -12.75 -1.48 20.34
N ILE A 303 -13.72 -0.63 20.00
CA ILE A 303 -13.62 0.83 20.08
C ILE A 303 -13.47 1.27 21.54
N ASP A 304 -14.26 0.70 22.45
CA ASP A 304 -14.18 1.00 23.89
C ASP A 304 -12.83 0.57 24.47
N ALA A 305 -12.28 -0.57 24.05
CA ALA A 305 -10.96 -1.01 24.48
C ALA A 305 -9.86 -0.05 24.02
N LEU A 306 -9.89 0.40 22.76
CA LEU A 306 -8.95 1.41 22.25
C LEU A 306 -9.08 2.73 23.03
N ALA A 307 -10.31 3.17 23.32
CA ALA A 307 -10.54 4.40 24.08
C ALA A 307 -10.07 4.27 25.54
N GLY A 308 -10.34 3.13 26.17
CA GLY A 308 -9.91 2.81 27.53
C GLY A 308 -8.39 2.68 27.67
N ALA A 309 -7.71 2.26 26.59
CA ALA A 309 -6.25 2.23 26.50
C ALA A 309 -5.64 3.61 26.15
N GLY A 310 -6.46 4.63 25.87
CA GLY A 310 -5.98 5.96 25.49
C GLY A 310 -5.52 6.09 24.03
N ILE A 311 -5.74 5.08 23.19
CA ILE A 311 -5.32 5.04 21.78
C ILE A 311 -6.19 5.96 20.90
N THR A 312 -7.44 6.20 21.30
CA THR A 312 -8.40 7.04 20.55
C THR A 312 -9.26 7.85 21.49
N THR A 313 -9.56 9.09 21.09
CA THR A 313 -10.50 9.98 21.79
C THR A 313 -11.75 10.29 20.98
N GLY A 314 -11.90 9.73 19.78
CA GLY A 314 -12.93 10.14 18.82
C GLY A 314 -12.66 11.54 18.24
N ASN A 315 -13.68 12.11 17.61
CA ASN A 315 -13.62 13.46 17.03
C ASN A 315 -14.17 14.52 18.01
N LYS A 316 -14.07 15.80 17.61
CA LYS A 316 -14.54 16.94 18.42
C LYS A 316 -16.05 16.98 18.65
N ASP A 317 -16.81 16.25 17.84
CA ASP A 317 -18.27 16.22 17.85
C ASP A 317 -18.80 15.07 18.71
N GLY A 318 -17.93 14.22 19.28
CA GLY A 318 -18.29 13.08 20.12
C GLY A 318 -18.39 11.75 19.38
N ASP A 319 -18.13 11.74 18.07
CA ASP A 319 -18.23 10.55 17.24
C ASP A 319 -16.90 9.78 17.14
N TYR A 320 -16.97 8.47 16.94
CA TYR A 320 -15.84 7.63 16.56
C TYR A 320 -15.71 7.47 15.04
N GLU A 321 -16.81 7.49 14.28
CA GLU A 321 -16.87 7.28 12.82
C GLU A 321 -16.37 5.89 12.36
N PRO A 322 -16.95 4.77 12.83
CA PRO A 322 -16.42 3.42 12.57
C PRO A 322 -16.43 3.02 11.09
N GLY A 323 -17.32 3.61 10.28
CA GLY A 323 -17.40 3.37 8.84
C GLY A 323 -16.41 4.19 8.01
N ARG A 324 -15.76 5.21 8.59
CA ARG A 324 -14.84 6.08 7.85
C ARG A 324 -13.52 5.36 7.58
N ALA A 325 -12.94 5.58 6.42
CA ALA A 325 -11.60 5.09 6.08
C ALA A 325 -10.53 5.69 7.01
N THR A 326 -9.64 4.85 7.52
CA THR A 326 -8.48 5.22 8.32
C THR A 326 -7.40 5.77 7.40
N THR A 327 -6.89 6.95 7.70
CA THR A 327 -5.74 7.52 6.97
C THR A 327 -4.43 6.95 7.52
N ARG A 328 -3.36 7.03 6.73
CA ARG A 328 -1.99 6.68 7.18
C ARG A 328 -1.60 7.34 8.51
N ALA A 329 -1.92 8.63 8.70
CA ALA A 329 -1.63 9.34 9.96
C ALA A 329 -2.38 8.77 11.17
N HIS A 330 -3.69 8.60 11.10
CA HIS A 330 -4.47 8.00 12.19
C HIS A 330 -4.02 6.57 12.53
N PHE A 331 -3.65 5.77 11.52
CA PHE A 331 -3.10 4.45 11.75
C PHE A 331 -1.76 4.50 12.48
N ALA A 332 -0.87 5.43 12.09
CA ALA A 332 0.42 5.64 12.77
C ALA A 332 0.23 6.05 14.23
N VAL A 333 -0.75 6.93 14.53
CA VAL A 333 -1.09 7.27 15.93
C VAL A 333 -1.53 6.02 16.67
N PHE A 334 -2.46 5.23 16.11
CA PHE A 334 -2.94 4.03 16.79
C PHE A 334 -1.81 3.03 17.04
N LEU A 335 -0.93 2.84 16.06
CA LEU A 335 0.24 1.98 16.12
C LEU A 335 1.22 2.41 17.20
N TYR A 336 1.58 3.70 17.20
CA TYR A 336 2.49 4.26 18.18
C TYR A 336 1.94 4.11 19.60
N GLU A 337 0.70 4.52 19.86
CA GLU A 337 0.11 4.43 21.19
C GLU A 337 0.03 2.98 21.68
N SER A 338 -0.31 2.05 20.78
CA SER A 338 -0.44 0.64 21.14
C SER A 338 0.90 -0.04 21.46
N LEU A 339 1.98 0.36 20.79
CA LEU A 339 3.33 -0.11 21.07
C LEU A 339 3.90 0.45 22.40
N ASN A 340 3.27 1.48 22.97
CA ASN A 340 3.73 2.17 24.18
C ASN A 340 2.81 1.95 25.41
N LEU A 341 1.93 0.94 25.36
CA LEU A 341 1.04 0.57 26.48
C LEU A 341 1.76 -0.03 27.71
#